data_AF-A0A7X6RZ07-F1
#
_entry.id   AF-A0A7X6RZ07-F1
#
_cell.length_a   1.000
_cell.length_b   1.000
_cell.length_c   1.000
_cell.angle_alpha   90.00
_cell.angle_beta   90.00
_cell.angle_gamma   90.00
#
_symmetry.space_group_name_H-M   'P 1'
#
loop_
_entity.id
_entity.type
_entity.pdbx_description
1 polymer ?
#
loop_
_entity_poly.entity_id
_entity_poly.type
_entity_poly.pdbx_seq_one_letter_code
_entity_poly.pdbx_strand_id
1 'polypeptide(L)'
;MPSSNEPLKVTPAELQSAADKLDGHGSDFVTAHQAAHERAGQVRLGSGLASGALPGMLTAWETDVTRFGKQFAGHAEDYRVAATGYADTDADGAAGIDDAGSAL
;
A
#
# COMPACT_ATOMS: atom_id res chain seq x y z
N MET A 1 -17.86 13.38 -13.06
CA MET A 1 -18.30 12.04 -12.63
C MET A 1 -18.24 11.17 -13.86
N PRO A 2 -17.43 10.09 -13.89
CA PRO A 2 -17.53 9.13 -14.97
C PRO A 2 -18.97 8.58 -14.99
N SER A 3 -19.57 8.55 -16.19
CA SER A 3 -20.93 8.06 -16.40
C SER A 3 -20.97 6.58 -16.03
N SER A 4 -22.03 6.10 -15.36
CA SER A 4 -22.15 4.72 -14.85
C SER A 4 -21.99 3.58 -15.89
N ASN A 5 -21.80 3.90 -17.17
CA ASN A 5 -21.67 2.95 -18.27
C ASN A 5 -20.34 3.06 -19.04
N GLU A 6 -19.37 3.86 -18.57
CA GLU A 6 -18.04 3.85 -19.19
C GLU A 6 -17.30 2.56 -18.78
N PRO A 7 -16.77 1.77 -19.72
CA PRO A 7 -16.00 0.58 -19.39
C PRO A 7 -14.86 0.94 -18.46
N LEU A 8 -14.74 0.21 -17.35
CA LEU A 8 -13.62 0.36 -16.43
C LEU A 8 -12.33 0.09 -17.19
N LYS A 9 -11.49 1.12 -17.35
CA LYS A 9 -10.14 0.99 -17.92
C LYS A 9 -9.17 0.50 -16.86
N VAL A 10 -9.49 -0.62 -16.22
CA VAL A 10 -8.64 -1.22 -15.19
C VAL A 10 -7.93 -2.40 -15.82
N THR A 11 -6.60 -2.36 -15.85
CA THR A 11 -5.81 -3.52 -16.26
C THR A 11 -5.26 -4.24 -15.03
N PRO A 12 -5.49 -5.55 -14.88
CA PRO A 12 -4.93 -6.32 -13.76
C PRO A 12 -3.40 -6.19 -13.63
N ALA A 13 -2.70 -6.08 -14.75
CA ALA A 13 -1.25 -5.89 -14.77
C ALA A 13 -0.80 -4.55 -14.15
N GLU A 14 -1.53 -3.45 -14.39
CA GLU A 14 -1.22 -2.17 -13.74
C GLU A 14 -1.50 -2.21 -12.24
N LEU A 15 -2.55 -2.92 -11.81
CA LEU A 15 -2.85 -3.12 -10.40
C LEU A 15 -1.74 -3.90 -9.69
N GLN A 16 -1.25 -4.98 -10.30
CA GLN A 16 -0.10 -5.74 -9.77
C GLN A 16 1.16 -4.87 -9.70
N SER A 17 1.46 -4.11 -10.75
CA SER A 17 2.60 -3.18 -10.75
C SER A 17 2.46 -2.09 -9.67
N ALA A 18 1.25 -1.62 -9.40
CA ALA A 18 1.00 -0.66 -8.33
C ALA A 18 1.19 -1.29 -6.94
N ALA A 19 0.77 -2.54 -6.73
CA ALA A 19 1.02 -3.29 -5.50
C ALA A 19 2.53 -3.45 -5.23
N ASP A 20 3.32 -3.84 -6.24
CA ASP A 20 4.77 -3.98 -6.11
C ASP A 20 5.45 -2.65 -5.75
N LYS A 21 5.00 -1.54 -6.34
CA LYS A 21 5.49 -0.19 -6.00
C LYS A 21 5.14 0.20 -4.58
N LEU A 22 3.95 -0.15 -4.09
CA LEU A 22 3.53 0.12 -2.71
C LEU A 22 4.40 -0.64 -1.70
N ASP A 23 4.72 -1.89 -1.98
CA ASP A 23 5.65 -2.67 -1.15
C ASP A 23 7.06 -2.07 -1.16
N GLY A 24 7.56 -1.68 -2.34
CA GLY A 24 8.84 -0.98 -2.47
C GLY A 24 8.87 0.31 -1.65
N HIS A 25 7.86 1.18 -1.81
CA HIS A 25 7.74 2.41 -1.03
C HIS A 25 7.61 2.14 0.48
N GLY A 26 6.89 1.09 0.88
CA GLY A 26 6.77 0.69 2.28
C GLY A 26 8.12 0.30 2.88
N SER A 27 8.91 -0.49 2.15
CA SER A 27 10.27 -0.88 2.55
C SER A 27 11.21 0.32 2.65
N ASP A 28 11.19 1.20 1.65
CA ASP A 28 12.00 2.43 1.64
C ASP A 28 11.63 3.35 2.80
N PHE A 29 10.33 3.50 3.07
CA PHE A 29 9.83 4.30 4.18
C PHE A 29 10.31 3.77 5.54
N VAL A 30 10.18 2.47 5.80
CA VAL A 30 10.66 1.85 7.05
C VAL A 30 12.16 2.05 7.21
N THR A 31 12.93 1.83 6.15
CA THR A 31 14.39 1.98 6.16
C THR A 31 14.81 3.42 6.45
N ALA A 32 14.19 4.39 5.76
CA ALA A 32 14.47 5.82 5.95
C ALA A 32 14.06 6.29 7.36
N HIS A 33 12.94 5.78 7.88
CA HIS A 33 12.48 6.06 9.24
C HIS A 33 13.49 5.55 10.27
N GLN A 34 13.90 4.28 10.21
CA GLN A 34 14.86 3.70 11.16
C GLN A 34 16.16 4.50 11.20
N ALA A 35 16.72 4.82 10.03
CA ALA A 35 17.93 5.64 9.94
C ALA A 35 17.74 7.04 10.55
N ALA A 36 16.56 7.65 10.39
CA ALA A 36 16.26 8.95 10.96
C ALA A 36 15.99 8.89 12.47
N HIS A 37 15.32 7.83 12.95
CA HIS A 37 15.08 7.57 14.35
C HIS A 37 16.38 7.36 15.12
N GLU A 38 17.31 6.56 14.59
CA GLU A 38 18.64 6.35 15.18
C GLU A 38 19.40 7.66 15.33
N ARG A 39 19.44 8.48 14.28
CA ARG A 39 20.07 9.81 14.31
C ARG A 39 19.44 10.70 15.38
N ALA A 40 18.11 10.71 15.47
CA ALA A 40 17.39 11.53 16.44
C ALA A 40 17.60 11.05 17.89
N GLY A 41 17.68 9.74 18.11
CA GLY A 41 17.96 9.14 19.43
C GLY A 41 19.37 9.45 19.96
N GLN A 42 20.32 9.77 19.08
CA GLN A 42 21.69 10.13 19.45
C GLN A 42 21.86 11.62 19.80
N VAL A 43 20.83 12.44 19.62
CA VAL A 43 20.93 13.89 19.88
C VAL A 43 21.02 14.17 21.37
N ARG A 44 22.04 14.94 21.77
CA ARG A 44 22.22 15.41 23.16
C ARG A 44 21.77 16.86 23.27
N LEU A 45 20.49 17.07 23.65
CA LEU A 45 19.87 18.40 23.74
C LEU A 45 20.22 19.21 25.02
N GLY A 46 21.16 18.72 25.85
CA GLY A 46 21.46 19.34 27.14
C GLY A 46 20.31 19.21 28.15
N SER A 47 20.27 20.08 29.15
CA SER A 47 19.19 20.14 30.14
C SER A 47 18.05 21.04 29.66
N GLY A 48 16.81 20.61 29.83
CA GLY A 48 15.63 21.45 29.55
C GLY A 48 14.42 20.64 29.09
N LEU A 49 13.31 21.33 28.84
CA LEU A 49 12.03 20.72 28.45
C LEU A 49 12.14 19.89 27.17
N ALA A 50 12.92 20.35 26.18
CA ALA A 50 13.12 19.63 24.93
C ALA A 50 13.81 18.27 25.14
N SER A 51 14.80 18.22 26.04
CA SER A 51 15.49 16.97 26.42
C SER A 51 14.55 15.99 27.11
N GLY A 52 13.66 16.48 27.97
CA GLY A 52 12.64 15.65 28.62
C GLY A 52 11.53 15.15 27.68
N ALA A 53 11.19 15.92 26.65
CA ALA A 53 10.14 15.57 25.69
C ALA A 53 10.60 14.61 24.58
N LEU A 54 11.89 14.64 24.21
CA LEU A 54 12.44 13.88 23.09
C LEU A 54 12.14 12.37 23.15
N PRO A 55 12.31 11.65 24.28
CA PRO A 55 12.01 10.22 24.34
C PRO A 55 10.55 9.91 23.99
N GLY A 56 9.59 10.71 24.50
CA GLY A 56 8.17 10.52 24.21
C GLY A 56 7.84 10.77 22.74
N MET A 57 8.45 11.78 22.13
CA MET A 57 8.31 12.03 20.69
C MET A 57 8.88 10.88 19.85
N LEU A 58 10.03 10.33 20.23
CA LEU A 58 10.64 9.18 19.54
C LEU A 58 9.76 7.94 19.67
N THR A 59 9.21 7.64 20.85
CA THR A 59 8.27 6.52 21.04
C THR A 59 7.00 6.67 20.19
N ALA A 60 6.42 7.87 20.11
CA ALA A 60 5.27 8.12 19.25
C ALA A 60 5.63 7.91 17.78
N TRP A 61 6.79 8.43 17.35
CA TRP A 61 7.26 8.30 15.98
C TRP A 61 7.59 6.84 15.59
N GLU A 62 8.07 6.03 16.52
CA GLU A 62 8.23 4.57 16.34
C GLU A 62 6.89 3.86 16.16
N THR A 63 5.84 4.32 16.84
CA THR A 63 4.50 3.76 16.64
C THR A 63 3.98 4.09 15.24
N ASP A 64 4.26 5.30 14.75
CA ASP A 64 3.86 5.74 13.42
C ASP A 64 4.49 4.90 12.30
N VAL A 65 5.77 4.50 12.40
CA VAL A 65 6.38 3.66 11.34
C VAL A 65 5.66 2.33 11.18
N THR A 66 5.28 1.71 12.30
CA THR A 66 4.54 0.45 12.30
C THR A 66 3.16 0.64 11.68
N ARG A 67 2.48 1.73 12.01
CA ARG A 67 1.16 2.06 11.46
C ARG A 67 1.23 2.28 9.94
N PHE A 68 2.14 3.13 9.47
CA PHE A 68 2.25 3.44 8.04
C PHE A 68 2.77 2.24 7.24
N GLY A 69 3.71 1.46 7.78
CA GLY A 69 4.15 0.20 7.15
C GLY A 69 3.00 -0.78 6.91
N LYS A 70 2.09 -0.93 7.89
CA LYS A 70 0.86 -1.73 7.72
C LYS A 70 -0.08 -1.16 6.66
N GLN A 71 -0.16 0.16 6.52
CA GLN A 71 -1.00 0.80 5.50
C GLN A 71 -0.47 0.53 4.09
N PHE A 72 0.85 0.62 3.86
CA PHE A 72 1.45 0.26 2.58
C PHE A 72 1.15 -1.20 2.22
N ALA A 73 1.41 -2.14 3.14
CA ALA A 73 1.15 -3.56 2.91
C ALA A 73 -0.34 -3.84 2.67
N GLY A 74 -1.24 -3.20 3.43
CA GLY A 74 -2.67 -3.35 3.25
C GLY A 74 -3.14 -2.85 1.88
N HIS A 75 -2.64 -1.69 1.44
CA HIS A 75 -2.99 -1.17 0.12
C HIS A 75 -2.40 -2.02 -1.01
N ALA A 76 -1.18 -2.53 -0.87
CA ALA A 76 -0.61 -3.44 -1.85
C ALA A 76 -1.51 -4.69 -2.00
N GLU A 77 -1.99 -5.25 -0.88
CA GLU A 77 -2.90 -6.39 -0.90
C GLU A 77 -4.26 -6.08 -1.54
N ASP A 78 -4.87 -4.94 -1.21
CA ASP A 78 -6.13 -4.51 -1.83
C ASP A 78 -6.02 -4.44 -3.37
N TYR A 79 -4.87 -3.97 -3.87
CA TYR A 79 -4.59 -3.92 -5.31
C TYR A 79 -4.43 -5.32 -5.93
N ARG A 80 -3.78 -6.27 -5.24
CA ARG A 80 -3.67 -7.65 -5.70
C ARG A 80 -5.03 -8.33 -5.75
N VAL A 81 -5.82 -8.19 -4.69
CA VAL A 81 -7.18 -8.73 -4.61
C VAL A 81 -8.04 -8.16 -5.74
N ALA A 82 -7.95 -6.85 -5.99
CA ALA A 82 -8.65 -6.23 -7.11
C ALA A 82 -8.19 -6.80 -8.47
N ALA A 83 -6.88 -6.97 -8.67
CA ALA A 83 -6.34 -7.53 -9.91
C ALA A 83 -6.87 -8.94 -10.19
N THR A 84 -6.88 -9.79 -9.17
CA THR A 84 -7.47 -11.13 -9.25
C THR A 84 -8.97 -11.06 -9.56
N GLY A 85 -9.72 -10.21 -8.85
CA GLY A 85 -11.16 -10.07 -9.08
C GLY A 85 -11.53 -9.65 -10.50
N TYR A 86 -10.76 -8.73 -11.11
CA TYR A 86 -10.97 -8.36 -12.52
C TYR A 86 -10.60 -9.51 -13.47
N ALA A 87 -9.49 -10.21 -13.24
CA ALA A 87 -9.08 -11.32 -14.09
C ALA A 87 -10.09 -12.49 -14.07
N ASP A 88 -10.61 -12.82 -12.89
CA ASP A 88 -11.62 -13.88 -12.72
C ASP A 88 -12.93 -13.47 -13.42
N THR A 89 -13.36 -12.21 -13.27
CA THR A 89 -14.57 -11.69 -13.93
C THR A 89 -14.46 -11.77 -15.46
N ASP A 90 -13.30 -11.39 -16.03
CA ASP A 90 -13.05 -11.48 -17.47
C ASP A 90 -13.05 -12.94 -17.96
N ALA A 91 -12.45 -13.86 -17.20
CA ALA A 91 -12.41 -15.28 -17.54
C ALA A 91 -13.80 -15.93 -17.51
N ASP A 92 -14.58 -15.69 -16.45
CA ASP A 92 -15.95 -16.17 -16.31
C ASP A 92 -16.86 -15.60 -17.41
N GLY A 93 -16.68 -14.31 -17.73
CA GLY A 93 -17.39 -13.66 -18.82
C GLY A 93 -17.10 -14.30 -20.18
N ALA A 94 -15.83 -14.59 -20.47
CA ALA A 94 -15.43 -15.25 -21.72
C ALA A 94 -16.02 -16.67 -21.83
N ALA A 95 -15.93 -17.47 -20.76
CA ALA A 95 -16.50 -18.81 -20.72
C ALA A 95 -18.03 -18.80 -20.95
N GLY A 96 -18.75 -17.86 -20.33
CA GLY A 96 -20.19 -17.71 -20.53
C GLY A 96 -20.58 -17.35 -21.97
N ILE A 97 -19.74 -16.56 -22.67
CA ILE A 97 -19.94 -16.25 -24.09
C ILE A 97 -19.70 -17.48 -24.97
N ASP A 98 -18.63 -18.22 -24.73
CA ASP A 98 -18.29 -19.43 -25.49
C ASP A 98 -19.36 -20.52 -25.33
N ASP A 99 -19.88 -20.70 -24.12
CA ASP A 99 -20.96 -21.63 -23.83
C ASP A 99 -22.26 -21.23 -24.55
N ALA A 100 -22.62 -19.94 -24.51
CA ALA A 100 -23.81 -19.43 -25.21
C ALA A 100 -23.68 -19.56 -26.73
N GLY A 101 -22.49 -19.32 -27.29
CA GLY A 101 -22.21 -19.49 -28.71
C GLY A 101 -22.25 -20.95 -29.15
N SER A 102 -21.82 -21.88 -28.30
CA SER A 102 -21.86 -23.33 -28.58
C SER A 102 -23.27 -23.93 -28.53
N ALA A 103 -24.24 -23.21 -27.95
CA ALA A 103 -25.64 -23.63 -27.85
C ALA A 103 -26.52 -23.19 -29.04
N LEU A 104 -25.96 -22.44 -30.00
CA LEU A 104 -26.61 -21.99 -31.24
C LEU A 104 -26.41 -22.97 -32.40
#